data_AF-A0A5B9MFA0-F1
#
_entry.id   AF-A0A5B9MFA0-F1
#
_cell.length_a   1.000
_cell.length_b   1.000
_cell.length_c   1.000
_cell.angle_alpha   90.00
_cell.angle_beta   90.00
_cell.angle_gamma   90.00
#
_symmetry.space_group_name_H-M   'P 1'
#
loop_
_entity.id
_entity.type
_entity.pdbx_description
1 polymer ?
#
loop_
_entity_poly.entity_id
_entity_poly.type
_entity_poly.pdbx_seq_one_letter_code
_entity_poly.pdbx_strand_id
1 'polypeptide(L)'
;MSINPYSVTAEAPLQKGYFGEHSHRKEGAFLYRVVEIRHPIEAELVYSGWWFRQTIDIAGRRVWRRISWIGLKKLAEFKLPESIDPYRRPGRIEIDFSRGLRIRRFRIWIGDQLVYDEVT
;
A
#
# COMPACT_ATOMS: atom_id res chain seq x y z
N MET A 1 -2.89 17.92 31.54
CA MET A 1 -3.20 17.32 30.22
C MET A 1 -2.48 15.98 30.17
N SER A 2 -3.22 14.87 30.11
CA SER A 2 -2.64 13.52 30.05
C SER A 2 -2.17 13.24 28.62
N ILE A 3 -0.85 13.21 28.40
CA ILE A 3 -0.26 12.78 27.13
C ILE A 3 -0.54 11.29 27.00
N ASN A 4 -1.23 10.88 25.93
CA ASN A 4 -1.49 9.48 25.65
C ASN A 4 -0.17 8.80 25.25
N PRO A 5 0.37 7.86 26.04
CA PRO A 5 1.65 7.21 25.71
C PRO A 5 1.55 6.29 24.48
N TYR A 6 0.34 6.02 23.98
CA TYR A 6 0.08 5.27 22.74
C TYR A 6 -0.31 6.17 21.56
N SER A 7 -0.22 7.51 21.68
CA SER A 7 -0.41 8.36 20.51
C SER A 7 0.75 8.14 19.55
N VAL A 8 0.46 7.62 18.36
CA VAL A 8 1.43 7.48 17.28
C VAL A 8 1.91 8.86 16.87
N THR A 9 3.02 9.31 17.43
CA THR A 9 3.73 10.50 16.97
C THR A 9 4.18 10.22 15.54
N ALA A 10 3.65 10.97 14.58
CA ALA A 10 3.73 10.69 13.13
C ALA A 10 5.12 10.90 12.51
N GLU A 11 6.21 10.75 13.27
CA GLU A 11 7.59 10.92 12.81
C GLU A 11 8.46 9.78 13.32
N ALA A 12 8.07 8.54 13.00
CA ALA A 12 9.04 7.45 13.04
C ALA A 12 10.14 7.76 12.01
N PRO A 13 11.43 7.68 12.38
CA PRO A 13 12.52 7.92 11.44
C PRO A 13 12.39 6.97 10.24
N LEU A 14 12.67 7.49 9.04
CA LEU A 14 12.69 6.73 7.80
C LEU A 14 13.87 5.75 7.80
N GLN A 15 13.80 4.72 8.64
CA GLN A 15 14.76 3.63 8.65
C GLN A 15 14.34 2.63 7.58
N LYS A 16 15.26 2.27 6.68
CA LYS A 16 15.01 1.28 5.65
C LYS A 16 14.61 -0.03 6.33
N GLY A 17 13.39 -0.48 6.08
CA GLY A 17 12.78 -1.52 6.88
C GLY A 17 11.46 -1.99 6.31
N TYR A 18 11.09 -3.18 6.75
CA TYR A 18 9.87 -3.88 6.39
C TYR A 18 9.07 -4.14 7.64
N PHE A 19 7.84 -3.65 7.72
CA PHE A 19 6.94 -3.95 8.83
C PHE A 19 5.69 -4.65 8.31
N GLY A 20 5.60 -5.94 8.64
CA GLY A 20 4.48 -6.80 8.33
C GLY A 20 4.81 -8.24 8.71
N GLU A 21 4.51 -8.66 9.94
CA GLU A 21 4.71 -10.08 10.35
C GLU A 21 3.96 -11.06 9.43
N HIS A 22 2.93 -10.56 8.74
CA HIS A 22 2.07 -11.32 7.85
C HIS A 22 2.05 -10.80 6.42
N SER A 23 3.13 -10.17 5.97
CA SER A 23 3.29 -9.84 4.58
C SER A 23 4.74 -10.04 4.15
N HIS A 24 4.98 -10.13 2.84
CA HIS A 24 6.33 -10.15 2.29
C HIS A 24 6.40 -9.41 0.95
N ARG A 25 7.45 -8.62 0.73
CA ARG A 25 7.69 -8.00 -0.59
C ARG A 25 8.33 -9.03 -1.52
N LYS A 26 7.57 -9.51 -2.51
CA LYS A 26 8.08 -10.41 -3.56
C LYS A 26 8.96 -9.67 -4.56
N GLU A 27 8.52 -8.50 -5.01
CA GLU A 27 9.22 -7.71 -6.01
C GLU A 27 9.06 -6.20 -5.76
N GLY A 28 10.08 -5.43 -6.11
CA GLY A 28 10.03 -3.98 -6.06
C GLY A 28 10.94 -3.33 -7.09
N ALA A 29 10.39 -2.39 -7.85
CA ALA A 29 11.13 -1.61 -8.84
C ALA A 29 10.66 -0.14 -8.83
N PHE A 30 11.08 0.66 -9.81
CA PHE A 30 10.58 2.02 -9.96
C PHE A 30 9.05 2.01 -10.20
N LEU A 31 8.29 2.69 -9.32
CA LEU A 31 6.82 2.77 -9.39
C LEU A 31 6.10 1.41 -9.47
N TYR A 32 6.71 0.35 -8.94
CA TYR A 32 6.15 -1.00 -9.03
C TYR A 32 6.40 -1.79 -7.75
N ARG A 33 5.39 -2.50 -7.26
CA ARG A 33 5.46 -3.36 -6.07
C ARG A 33 4.62 -4.61 -6.26
N VAL A 34 5.18 -5.75 -5.87
CA VAL A 34 4.44 -7.01 -5.65
C VAL A 34 4.59 -7.39 -4.19
N VAL A 35 3.45 -7.45 -3.51
CA VAL A 35 3.38 -7.73 -2.08
C VAL A 35 2.48 -8.94 -1.87
N GLU A 36 3.04 -9.97 -1.23
CA GLU A 36 2.27 -11.08 -0.68
C GLU A 36 1.72 -10.67 0.67
N ILE A 37 0.40 -10.78 0.83
CA ILE A 37 -0.31 -10.55 2.09
C ILE A 37 -0.79 -11.92 2.57
N ARG A 38 -0.49 -12.27 3.82
CA ARG A 38 -0.88 -13.53 4.47
C ARG A 38 -1.96 -13.33 5.53
N HIS A 39 -2.14 -12.10 6.02
CA HIS A 39 -3.19 -11.72 6.96
C HIS A 39 -3.55 -10.24 6.78
N PRO A 40 -4.82 -9.82 6.94
CA PRO A 40 -6.02 -10.60 7.31
C PRO A 40 -6.72 -11.26 6.10
N ILE A 41 -6.06 -11.23 4.94
CA ILE A 41 -6.44 -11.95 3.73
C ILE A 41 -5.18 -12.62 3.19
N GLU A 42 -5.36 -13.73 2.47
CA GLU A 42 -4.28 -14.36 1.72
C GLU A 42 -4.40 -13.97 0.26
N ALA A 43 -3.56 -13.03 -0.19
CA ALA A 43 -3.61 -12.52 -1.55
C ALA A 43 -2.29 -11.87 -1.96
N GLU A 44 -2.04 -11.86 -3.26
CA GLU A 44 -1.01 -11.03 -3.87
C GLU A 44 -1.60 -9.69 -4.29
N LEU A 45 -0.93 -8.60 -3.90
CA LEU A 45 -1.23 -7.25 -4.32
C LEU A 45 -0.13 -6.75 -5.25
N VAL A 46 -0.54 -6.26 -6.42
CA VAL A 46 0.34 -5.67 -7.42
C VAL A 46 -0.01 -4.20 -7.60
N TYR A 47 0.97 -3.33 -7.38
CA TYR A 47 0.89 -1.91 -7.70
C TYR A 47 1.80 -1.59 -8.89
N SER A 48 1.28 -0.84 -9.85
CA SER A 48 2.05 -0.26 -10.95
C SER A 48 1.67 1.20 -11.15
N GLY A 49 2.66 2.08 -11.35
CA GLY A 49 2.50 3.51 -11.66
C GLY A 49 3.08 3.93 -13.01
N TRP A 50 3.36 2.97 -13.89
CA TRP A 50 4.05 3.20 -15.15
C TRP A 50 3.25 4.07 -16.14
N TRP A 51 3.93 4.90 -16.93
CA TRP A 51 3.32 5.86 -17.88
C TRP A 51 2.20 6.74 -17.27
N PHE A 52 2.37 7.19 -16.02
CA PHE A 52 1.36 7.98 -15.30
C PHE A 52 -0.01 7.29 -15.14
N ARG A 53 -0.05 5.97 -15.36
CA ARG A 53 -1.19 5.12 -15.10
C ARG A 53 -0.92 4.32 -13.83
N GLN A 54 -1.68 4.61 -12.79
CA GLN A 54 -1.62 3.88 -11.54
C GLN A 54 -2.68 2.78 -11.52
N THR A 55 -2.30 1.58 -11.12
CA THR A 55 -3.16 0.41 -11.05
C THR A 55 -2.90 -0.38 -9.79
N ILE A 56 -3.95 -0.99 -9.24
CA ILE A 56 -3.87 -1.91 -8.13
C ILE A 56 -4.67 -3.16 -8.51
N ASP A 57 -3.97 -4.28 -8.53
CA ASP A 57 -4.53 -5.60 -8.75
C ASP A 57 -4.40 -6.42 -7.46
N ILE A 58 -5.46 -7.15 -7.08
CA ILE A 58 -5.47 -8.05 -5.92
C ILE A 58 -5.94 -9.41 -6.39
N ALA A 59 -5.12 -10.45 -6.14
CA ALA A 59 -5.34 -11.80 -6.63
C ALA A 59 -5.65 -11.82 -8.14
N GLY A 60 -4.88 -11.05 -8.91
CA GLY A 60 -5.04 -10.91 -10.37
C GLY A 60 -6.24 -10.09 -10.84
N ARG A 61 -7.05 -9.51 -9.93
CA ARG A 61 -8.22 -8.69 -10.28
C ARG A 61 -7.94 -7.20 -10.05
N ARG A 62 -8.22 -6.38 -11.07
CA ARG A 62 -8.11 -4.92 -10.99
C ARG A 62 -9.15 -4.33 -10.05
N VAL A 63 -8.72 -3.86 -8.89
CA VAL A 63 -9.60 -3.21 -7.89
C VAL A 63 -9.58 -1.69 -8.00
N TRP A 64 -8.52 -1.12 -8.60
CA TRP A 64 -8.40 0.31 -8.74
C TRP A 64 -7.52 0.70 -9.93
N ARG A 65 -7.89 1.79 -10.62
CA ARG A 65 -7.09 2.36 -11.69
C ARG A 65 -7.25 3.88 -11.75
N ARG A 66 -6.20 4.58 -12.17
CA ARG A 66 -6.25 6.00 -12.48
C ARG A 66 -5.20 6.37 -13.52
N ILE A 67 -5.56 7.26 -14.43
CA ILE A 67 -4.63 7.92 -15.36
C ILE A 67 -4.58 9.39 -14.96
N SER A 68 -3.38 9.95 -14.84
CA SER A 68 -3.20 11.35 -14.44
C SER A 68 -1.90 11.93 -15.00
N TRP A 69 -2.02 12.77 -16.03
CA TRP A 69 -0.89 13.43 -16.69
C TRP A 69 -0.21 14.52 -15.83
N ILE A 70 -0.86 14.95 -14.73
CA ILE A 70 -0.36 16.02 -13.85
C ILE A 70 0.52 15.45 -12.72
N GLY A 71 0.31 14.18 -12.35
CA GLY A 71 1.07 13.55 -11.28
C GLY A 71 0.42 12.31 -10.70
N LEU A 72 1.20 11.56 -9.94
CA LEU A 72 0.78 10.32 -9.28
C LEU A 72 0.04 10.62 -7.99
N LYS A 73 -1.05 9.90 -7.75
CA LYS A 73 -1.78 9.97 -6.48
C LYS A 73 -1.01 9.25 -5.39
N LYS A 74 -0.96 9.92 -4.23
CA LYS A 74 -0.37 9.41 -2.99
C LYS A 74 -1.33 8.53 -2.19
N LEU A 75 -2.63 8.60 -2.49
CA LEU A 75 -3.66 7.82 -1.83
C LEU A 75 -4.52 7.14 -2.90
N ALA A 76 -4.75 5.84 -2.73
CA ALA A 76 -5.66 5.05 -3.54
C ALA A 76 -6.52 4.20 -2.62
N GLU A 77 -7.84 4.32 -2.76
CA GLU A 77 -8.83 3.59 -1.96
C GLU A 77 -9.63 2.66 -2.86
N PHE A 78 -9.88 1.44 -2.39
CA PHE A 78 -10.58 0.40 -3.14
C PHE A 78 -11.37 -0.52 -2.21
N LYS A 79 -12.17 -1.39 -2.80
CA LYS A 79 -12.84 -2.48 -2.07
C LYS A 79 -12.21 -3.80 -2.48
N LEU A 80 -12.03 -4.70 -1.52
CA LEU A 80 -11.60 -6.05 -1.83
C LEU A 80 -12.64 -6.77 -2.70
N PRO A 81 -12.20 -7.63 -3.64
CA PRO A 81 -13.11 -8.51 -4.37
C PRO A 81 -13.78 -9.48 -3.41
N GLU A 82 -15.06 -9.77 -3.64
CA GLU A 82 -15.84 -10.72 -2.83
C GLU A 82 -15.20 -12.12 -2.78
N SER A 83 -14.50 -12.51 -3.84
CA SER A 83 -13.77 -13.80 -3.92
C SER A 83 -12.60 -13.92 -2.94
N ILE A 84 -12.10 -12.80 -2.42
CA ILE A 84 -10.97 -12.75 -1.47
C ILE A 84 -11.45 -12.38 -0.08
N ASP A 85 -12.49 -11.55 -0.01
CA ASP A 85 -13.09 -11.14 1.24
C ASP A 85 -14.61 -10.98 1.08
N PRO A 86 -15.43 -11.88 1.66
CA PRO A 86 -16.89 -11.81 1.58
C PRO A 86 -17.46 -10.49 2.08
N TYR A 87 -16.79 -9.86 3.06
CA TYR A 87 -17.21 -8.58 3.62
C TYR A 87 -16.80 -7.38 2.76
N ARG A 88 -16.04 -7.60 1.68
CA ARG A 88 -15.53 -6.58 0.77
C ARG A 88 -14.92 -5.40 1.52
N ARG A 89 -14.09 -5.70 2.54
CA ARG A 89 -13.48 -4.68 3.40
C ARG A 89 -12.77 -3.64 2.52
N PRO A 90 -12.78 -2.36 2.94
CA PRO A 90 -12.04 -1.33 2.23
C PRO A 90 -10.55 -1.63 2.31
N GLY A 91 -9.82 -1.31 1.25
CA GLY A 91 -8.37 -1.28 1.27
C GLY A 91 -7.89 0.10 0.86
N ARG A 92 -6.73 0.52 1.37
CA ARG A 92 -6.06 1.73 0.90
C ARG A 92 -4.56 1.52 0.75
N ILE A 93 -4.00 2.15 -0.27
CA ILE A 93 -2.57 2.29 -0.45
C ILE A 93 -2.20 3.75 -0.26
N GLU A 94 -1.16 3.96 0.54
CA GLU A 94 -0.54 5.26 0.74
C GLU A 94 0.90 5.22 0.25
N ILE A 95 1.27 6.20 -0.58
CA ILE A 95 2.57 6.26 -1.22
C ILE A 95 3.17 7.64 -0.98
N ASP A 96 4.37 7.68 -0.43
CA ASP A 96 5.20 8.87 -0.49
C ASP A 96 6.25 8.74 -1.59
N PHE A 97 6.39 9.80 -2.37
CA PHE A 97 7.31 9.86 -3.50
C PHE A 97 8.41 10.89 -3.22
N SER A 98 9.64 10.54 -3.60
CA SER A 98 10.72 11.52 -3.73
C SER A 98 10.45 12.49 -4.89
N ARG A 99 11.24 13.55 -4.98
CA ARG A 99 11.20 14.50 -6.12
C ARG A 99 11.39 13.81 -7.48
N GLY A 100 12.15 12.72 -7.53
CA GLY A 100 12.36 11.89 -8.74
C GLY A 100 11.33 10.79 -8.94
N LEU A 101 10.14 10.88 -8.31
CA LEU A 101 9.05 9.90 -8.37
C LEU A 101 9.40 8.49 -7.85
N ARG A 102 10.57 8.30 -7.22
CA ARG A 102 10.85 7.04 -6.51
C ARG A 102 9.97 6.93 -5.28
N ILE A 103 9.40 5.75 -5.06
CA ILE A 103 8.67 5.42 -3.84
C ILE A 103 9.65 5.46 -2.66
N ARG A 104 9.36 6.32 -1.67
CA ARG A 104 10.09 6.42 -0.40
C ARG A 104 9.40 5.65 0.71
N ARG A 105 8.07 5.66 0.70
CA ARG A 105 7.24 4.87 1.61
C ARG A 105 6.06 4.28 0.88
N PHE A 106 5.74 3.03 1.17
CA PHE A 106 4.60 2.32 0.59
C PHE A 106 3.86 1.59 1.70
N ARG A 107 2.63 2.02 1.98
CA ARG A 107 1.78 1.40 2.99
C ARG A 107 0.55 0.79 2.37
N ILE A 108 0.18 -0.38 2.85
CA ILE A 108 -1.07 -1.05 2.49
C ILE A 108 -1.88 -1.22 3.77
N TRP A 109 -3.14 -0.81 3.71
CA TRP A 109 -4.11 -1.02 4.76
C TRP A 109 -5.28 -1.84 4.24
N ILE A 110 -5.79 -2.75 5.06
CA ILE A 110 -7.01 -3.51 4.82
C ILE A 110 -7.93 -3.33 6.03
N GLY A 111 -9.11 -2.75 5.81
CA GLY A 111 -9.90 -2.16 6.90
C GLY A 111 -9.07 -1.09 7.60
N ASP A 112 -9.03 -1.18 8.93
CA ASP A 112 -8.22 -0.29 9.79
C ASP A 112 -6.84 -0.87 10.12
N GLN A 113 -6.47 -2.02 9.54
CA GLN A 113 -5.21 -2.70 9.83
C GLN A 113 -4.13 -2.33 8.80
N LEU A 114 -2.98 -1.84 9.29
CA LEU A 114 -1.76 -1.69 8.49
C LEU A 114 -1.18 -3.09 8.27
N VAL A 115 -1.26 -3.58 7.03
CA VAL A 115 -0.78 -4.94 6.69
C VAL A 115 0.63 -4.93 6.14
N TYR A 116 1.11 -3.78 5.68
CA TYR A 116 2.41 -3.62 5.05
C TYR A 116 2.89 -2.19 5.16
N ASP A 117 4.14 -2.00 5.59
CA ASP A 117 4.84 -0.71 5.54
C ASP A 117 6.28 -0.92 5.10
N GLU A 118 6.62 -0.33 3.95
CA GLU A 118 7.97 -0.32 3.39
C GLU A 118 8.50 1.10 3.39
N VAL A 119 9.71 1.27 3.92
CA VAL A 119 10.50 2.49 3.78
C VAL A 119 11.77 2.19 2.98
N THR A 120 12.01 2.95 1.91
CA THR A 120 13.13 2.76 0.96
C THR A 120 14.13 3.92 1.02
#